data_AF-A0A2D3I3P2-F1
#
_entry.id   AF-A0A2D3I3P2-F1
#
_cell.length_a   1.000
_cell.length_b   1.000
_cell.length_c   1.000
_cell.angle_alpha   90.00
_cell.angle_beta   90.00
_cell.angle_gamma   90.00
#
_symmetry.space_group_name_H-M   'P 1'
#
loop_
_entity.id
_entity.type
_entity.pdbx_description
1 polymer ?
#
loop_
_entity_poly.entity_id
_entity_poly.type
_entity_poly.pdbx_seq_one_letter_code
_entity_poly.pdbx_strand_id
1 'polypeptide(L)'
;SAVYSKNKDQCCNLLISKGINIAPFLQEIGEAAKNAGLPGTTKNDVFTPSGAGANPFITPLISSANSKYPRMFINQHQQASFKIYAEKIIMTEVA
;
A
#
# COMPACT_ATOMS: atom_id res chain seq x y z
N SER A 1 2.55 1.04 7.01
CA SER A 1 2.51 -0.36 6.51
C SER A 1 1.74 -0.55 5.21
N ALA A 2 0.62 0.15 4.98
CA ALA A 2 -0.17 -0.01 3.76
C ALA A 2 0.55 0.44 2.47
N VAL A 3 1.23 1.59 2.52
CA VAL A 3 2.06 2.14 1.44
C VAL A 3 3.16 1.16 1.06
N TYR A 4 3.83 0.59 2.08
CA TYR A 4 4.82 -0.47 1.91
C TYR A 4 4.24 -1.68 1.16
N SER A 5 3.06 -2.19 1.56
CA SER A 5 2.44 -3.35 0.91
C SER A 5 2.10 -3.09 -0.55
N LYS A 6 1.52 -1.93 -0.87
CA LYS A 6 1.17 -1.55 -2.24
C LYS A 6 2.41 -1.41 -3.12
N ASN A 7 3.44 -0.70 -2.62
CA ASN A 7 4.69 -0.53 -3.35
C ASN A 7 5.38 -1.87 -3.58
N LYS A 8 5.40 -2.74 -2.56
CA LYS A 8 5.89 -4.11 -2.68
C LYS A 8 5.19 -4.86 -3.80
N ASP A 9 3.86 -4.90 -3.80
CA ASP A 9 3.10 -5.70 -4.77
C ASP A 9 3.23 -5.14 -6.20
N GLN A 10 3.14 -3.82 -6.39
CA GLN A 10 3.25 -3.21 -7.72
C GLN A 10 4.66 -3.32 -8.30
N CYS A 11 5.69 -3.01 -7.51
CA CYS A 11 7.06 -3.02 -8.02
C CYS A 11 7.59 -4.45 -8.16
N CYS A 12 7.30 -5.37 -7.24
CA CYS A 12 7.72 -6.77 -7.40
C CYS A 12 7.12 -7.40 -8.65
N ASN A 13 5.84 -7.17 -8.94
CA ASN A 13 5.22 -7.68 -10.16
C ASN A 13 5.91 -7.15 -11.42
N LEU A 14 6.26 -5.86 -11.44
CA LEU A 14 6.97 -5.25 -12.57
C LEU A 14 8.40 -5.80 -12.70
N LEU A 15 9.15 -5.90 -11.61
CA LEU A 15 10.52 -6.39 -11.61
C LEU A 15 10.60 -7.87 -12.02
N ILE A 16 9.68 -8.70 -11.52
CA ILE A 16 9.56 -10.11 -11.93
C ILE A 16 9.25 -10.20 -13.42
N SER A 17 8.32 -9.39 -13.94
CA SER A 17 7.99 -9.39 -15.38
C SER A 17 9.18 -9.00 -16.28
N LYS A 18 10.16 -8.28 -15.73
CA LYS A 18 11.40 -7.87 -16.40
C LYS A 18 12.59 -8.81 -16.13
N GLY A 19 12.41 -9.88 -15.34
CA GLY A 19 13.49 -10.78 -14.93
C GLY A 19 14.51 -10.14 -13.97
N ILE A 20 14.15 -9.04 -13.32
CA ILE A 20 15.04 -8.29 -12.42
C ILE A 20 14.90 -8.82 -11.00
N ASN A 21 16.03 -8.94 -10.29
CA ASN A 21 16.05 -9.36 -8.89
C ASN A 21 15.33 -8.35 -7.99
N ILE A 22 14.36 -8.83 -7.21
CA ILE A 22 13.55 -8.03 -6.28
C ILE A 22 14.20 -7.82 -4.91
N ALA A 23 15.23 -8.60 -4.56
CA ALA A 23 15.84 -8.56 -3.23
C ALA A 23 16.38 -7.17 -2.82
N PRO A 24 17.08 -6.42 -3.70
CA PRO A 24 17.56 -5.08 -3.35
C PRO A 24 16.41 -4.10 -3.07
N PHE A 25 15.35 -4.18 -3.88
CA PHE A 25 14.16 -3.35 -3.70
C PHE A 25 13.46 -3.63 -2.38
N LEU A 26 13.28 -4.92 -2.03
CA LEU A 26 12.67 -5.31 -0.76
C LEU A 26 13.45 -4.82 0.46
N GLN A 27 14.78 -4.82 0.37
CA GLN A 27 15.65 -4.32 1.42
C GLN A 27 15.49 -2.81 1.62
N GLU A 28 15.48 -2.05 0.52
CA GLU A 28 15.34 -0.58 0.55
C GLU A 28 13.98 -0.14 1.12
N ILE A 29 12.87 -0.74 0.66
CA ILE A 29 11.54 -0.39 1.19
C ILE A 29 11.36 -0.85 2.64
N GLY A 30 12.04 -1.92 3.05
CA GLY A 30 12.07 -2.40 4.43
C GLY A 30 12.81 -1.44 5.35
N GLU A 31 13.95 -0.93 4.91
CA GLU A 31 14.72 0.06 5.66
C GLU A 31 13.98 1.39 5.79
N ALA A 32 13.32 1.85 4.72
CA ALA A 32 12.44 3.03 4.80
C ALA A 32 11.29 2.83 5.80
N ALA A 33 10.68 1.64 5.83
CA ALA A 33 9.62 1.32 6.79
C ALA A 33 10.13 1.27 8.24
N LYS A 34 11.34 0.77 8.46
CA LYS A 34 12.01 0.75 9.77
C LYS A 34 12.33 2.17 10.23
N ASN A 35 12.87 3.02 9.35
CA ASN A 35 13.20 4.41 9.64
C ASN A 35 11.96 5.26 9.93
N ALA A 36 10.81 4.92 9.33
CA ALA A 36 9.51 5.53 9.66
C ALA A 36 8.95 5.09 11.03
N GLY A 37 9.68 4.29 11.81
CA GLY A 37 9.26 3.84 13.14
C GLY A 37 8.10 2.84 13.14
N LEU A 38 7.81 2.20 12.00
CA LEU A 38 6.73 1.23 11.92
C LEU A 38 7.07 0.00 12.77
N PRO A 39 6.13 -0.54 13.56
CA PRO A 39 6.34 -1.84 14.22
C PRO A 39 6.46 -2.93 13.15
N GLY A 40 7.31 -3.94 13.35
CA GLY A 40 7.56 -4.97 12.34
C GLY A 40 8.58 -6.02 12.78
N THR A 41 8.90 -6.92 11.86
CA THR A 41 9.90 -7.98 12.07
C THR A 41 10.96 -7.96 10.97
N THR A 42 12.19 -8.35 11.30
CA THR A 42 13.26 -8.53 10.33
C THR A 42 13.46 -10.03 10.09
N LYS A 43 13.50 -10.45 8.83
CA LYS A 43 13.81 -11.83 8.44
C LYS A 43 14.74 -11.78 7.22
N ASN A 44 15.84 -12.54 7.27
CA ASN A 44 16.86 -12.57 6.20
C ASN A 44 17.33 -11.15 5.81
N ASP A 45 17.64 -10.32 6.80
CA ASP A 45 18.08 -8.92 6.64
C ASP A 45 17.08 -7.97 5.96
N VAL A 46 15.84 -8.41 5.73
CA VAL A 46 14.75 -7.58 5.20
C VAL A 46 13.74 -7.29 6.32
N PHE A 47 13.57 -6.01 6.63
CA PHE A 47 12.55 -5.54 7.56
C PHE A 47 11.18 -5.51 6.86
N THR A 48 10.16 -6.10 7.50
CA THR A 48 8.78 -6.06 7.05
C THR A 48 7.89 -5.46 8.15
N PRO A 49 7.20 -4.34 7.90
CA PRO A 49 6.31 -3.73 8.88
C PRO A 49 5.09 -4.61 9.15
N SER A 50 4.68 -4.68 10.41
CA SER A 50 3.42 -5.28 10.88
C SER A 50 2.24 -4.56 10.24
N GLY A 51 1.22 -5.32 9.83
CA GLY A 51 0.10 -4.78 9.06
C GLY A 51 0.45 -4.44 7.60
N ALA A 52 1.52 -5.03 7.05
CA ALA A 52 1.71 -5.11 5.60
C ALA A 52 0.52 -5.89 5.00
N GLY A 53 -0.37 -5.17 4.31
CA GLY A 53 -1.61 -5.70 3.76
C GLY A 53 -2.54 -4.57 3.33
N ALA A 54 -3.86 -4.83 3.35
CA ALA A 54 -4.87 -3.83 3.02
C ALA A 54 -4.77 -2.60 3.96
N ASN A 55 -4.86 -1.40 3.39
CA ASN A 55 -4.79 -0.17 4.17
C ASN A 55 -5.99 -0.09 5.13
N PRO A 56 -5.76 -0.07 6.47
CA PRO A 56 -6.83 -0.12 7.45
C PRO A 56 -7.74 1.12 7.42
N PHE A 57 -7.27 2.24 6.85
CA PHE A 57 -8.05 3.47 6.73
C PHE A 57 -8.83 3.53 5.41
N ILE A 58 -8.31 2.93 4.34
CA ILE A 58 -8.92 3.02 3.01
C ILE A 58 -10.13 2.12 2.88
N THR A 59 -10.04 0.87 3.37
CA THR A 59 -11.14 -0.07 3.26
C THR A 59 -12.43 0.48 3.88
N PRO A 60 -12.45 0.93 5.16
CA PRO A 60 -13.66 1.52 5.72
C PRO A 60 -14.09 2.82 5.03
N LEU A 61 -13.14 3.70 4.65
CA LEU A 61 -13.46 4.95 3.95
C LEU A 61 -14.16 4.70 2.61
N ILE A 62 -13.63 3.78 1.80
CA ILE A 62 -14.20 3.39 0.52
C ILE A 62 -15.53 2.66 0.70
N SER A 63 -15.65 1.78 1.69
CA SER A 63 -16.92 1.13 2.03
C SER A 63 -18.00 2.16 2.40
N SER A 64 -17.68 3.12 3.27
CA SER A 64 -18.61 4.20 3.64
C SER A 64 -18.97 5.09 2.44
N ALA A 65 -18.00 5.43 1.59
CA ALA A 65 -18.24 6.22 0.38
C ALA A 65 -19.12 5.48 -0.64
N ASN A 66 -18.93 4.17 -0.81
CA ASN A 66 -19.75 3.33 -1.67
C ASN A 66 -21.19 3.24 -1.15
N SER A 67 -21.38 3.01 0.15
CA SER A 67 -22.71 3.01 0.76
C SER A 67 -23.43 4.35 0.61
N LYS A 68 -22.71 5.47 0.66
CA LYS A 68 -23.29 6.82 0.54
C LYS A 68 -23.53 7.26 -0.91
N TYR A 69 -22.66 6.86 -1.83
CA TYR A 69 -22.68 7.28 -3.24
C TYR A 69 -22.59 6.10 -4.21
N PRO A 70 -23.52 5.12 -4.14
CA PRO A 70 -23.39 3.85 -4.87
C PRO A 70 -23.26 4.03 -6.38
N ARG A 71 -23.90 5.07 -6.95
CA ARG A 71 -23.83 5.39 -8.39
C ARG A 71 -22.43 5.77 -8.87
N MET A 72 -21.58 6.33 -8.00
CA MET A 72 -20.20 6.67 -8.34
C MET A 72 -19.28 5.45 -8.31
N PHE A 73 -19.68 4.36 -7.63
CA PHE A 73 -18.88 3.16 -7.45
C PHE A 73 -19.30 2.01 -8.38
N ILE A 74 -20.07 2.26 -9.44
CA ILE A 74 -20.45 1.19 -10.38
C ILE A 74 -19.25 0.77 -11.25
N ASN A 75 -18.42 1.73 -11.66
CA ASN A 75 -17.31 1.49 -12.57
C ASN A 75 -16.03 1.12 -11.80
N GLN A 76 -15.46 -0.06 -12.09
CA GLN A 76 -14.24 -0.54 -11.43
C GLN A 76 -13.03 0.41 -11.60
N HIS A 77 -12.87 1.06 -12.76
CA HIS A 77 -11.80 2.04 -12.96
C HIS A 77 -11.99 3.31 -12.10
N GLN A 78 -13.24 3.74 -11.89
CA GLN A 78 -13.54 4.84 -10.99
C GLN A 78 -13.29 4.46 -9.54
N GLN A 79 -13.70 3.26 -9.11
CA GLN A 79 -13.38 2.75 -7.78
C GLN A 79 -11.86 2.73 -7.50
N ALA A 80 -11.07 2.27 -8.47
CA ALA A 80 -9.61 2.27 -8.37
C ALA A 80 -9.04 3.69 -8.24
N SER A 81 -9.59 4.65 -8.99
CA SER A 81 -9.20 6.06 -8.93
C SER A 81 -9.51 6.69 -7.57
N PHE A 82 -10.70 6.42 -7.01
CA PHE A 82 -11.06 6.88 -5.67
C PHE A 82 -10.16 6.29 -4.60
N LYS A 83 -9.75 5.02 -4.73
CA LYS A 83 -8.81 4.39 -3.81
C LYS A 83 -7.47 5.12 -3.79
N ILE A 84 -6.92 5.45 -4.96
CA ILE A 84 -5.65 6.19 -5.08
C ILE A 84 -5.78 7.60 -4.48
N TYR A 85 -6.88 8.28 -4.74
CA TYR A 85 -7.11 9.62 -4.22
C TYR A 85 -7.28 9.63 -2.69
N ALA A 86 -8.05 8.68 -2.15
CA ALA A 86 -8.22 8.48 -0.72
C ALA A 86 -6.88 8.17 -0.01
N GLU A 87 -6.01 7.37 -0.64
CA GLU A 87 -4.66 7.10 -0.12
C GLU A 87 -3.84 8.38 0.00
N LYS A 88 -3.94 9.28 -0.99
CA LYS A 88 -3.24 10.56 -0.98
C LYS A 88 -3.74 11.48 0.14
N ILE A 89 -5.05 11.53 0.40
CA ILE A 89 -5.62 12.32 1.50
C ILE A 89 -5.16 11.78 2.85
N ILE A 90 -5.22 10.47 3.05
CA ILE A 90 -4.83 9.84 4.32
C ILE A 90 -3.33 10.03 4.58
N MET A 91 -2.47 9.99 3.56
CA MET A 91 -1.05 10.31 3.73
C MET A 91 -0.83 11.73 4.25
N THR A 92 -1.65 12.71 3.85
CA THR A 92 -1.55 14.08 4.35
C THR A 92 -2.00 14.20 5.80
N GLU A 93 -3.01 13.44 6.21
CA GLU A 93 -3.59 13.50 7.56
C GLU A 93 -2.75 12.72 8.61
N VAL A 94 -2.00 11.71 8.17
CA VAL A 94 -1.18 10.82 9.03
C VAL A 94 0.30 11.24 9.07
N ALA A 95 0.67 12.31 8.36
CA ALA A 95 2.03 12.88 8.36
C ALA A 95 2.32 13.65 9.66
#